data_AF-A0A0D3KFI4-F1
#
_entry.id   AF-A0A0D3KFI4-F1
#
_cell.length_a   1.000
_cell.length_b   1.000
_cell.length_c   1.000
_cell.angle_alpha   90.00
_cell.angle_beta   90.00
_cell.angle_gamma   90.00
#
_symmetry.space_group_name_H-M   'P 1'
#
loop_
_entity.id
_entity.type
_entity.pdbx_description
1 polymer ?
#
loop_
_entity_poly.entity_id
_entity_poly.type
_entity_poly.pdbx_seq_one_letter_code
_entity_poly.pdbx_strand_id
1 'polypeptide(L)'
;MGASYRLLGLLVYLLALVAWWNLCGSLFGVEQRASPGDTSLAAPRVARADTAAVPAAAAPAATEAATAQPASSGAASTAAASGGGGSGGSSSGGGGGGGGGGGGGGGGGGGGSSGGGSGGGGGAGGRLHREISLDNPACPKTRRPFHTLLTGQGTTYNGWQSRIMYYHWRKQRAADGECTEMTGFTRVCASEGGLPDAAAPYIPSVFVPSLTPEARPADTVTVLAKYGHFGVLNRPHSVVEFFRRGLADRVKEKYVLVAETDHVLTKPMPNLATDATADSPPLAAAHGFGYMHASSGHNSVIQYCWPQGDFKSLQAVGPSPLIIEKELLRKVAPLWLNCSYILRGRPEPAHRIQDWVLEMWGYSIAAASLGIRHSVKGMQIEPNAYAGTKDGFEKGYQIFHYTYGIEYRLNGSPQGFNTIGEWSLDKRHYGGAYPPPNLDPPPKQANPSTKWLHAAWNEAITEAGDTWPATNAMGTIGWRREGATADEIQKSALASAVVGSHWTWAGIKTLSFLPAGAPTAPRRAQDAVGCRQTPSARRGTTAMPRIQL
;
A
#
# COMPACT_ATOMS: atom_id res chain seq x y z
N MET A 1 -14.12 15.59 -60.24
CA MET A 1 -15.06 16.03 -59.19
C MET A 1 -14.55 15.68 -57.78
N GLY A 2 -13.41 16.25 -57.36
CA GLY A 2 -12.72 15.85 -56.12
C GLY A 2 -12.28 16.98 -55.17
N ALA A 3 -12.55 18.25 -55.51
CA ALA A 3 -12.14 19.40 -54.70
C ALA A 3 -13.32 20.17 -54.05
N SER A 4 -14.55 19.97 -54.51
CA SER A 4 -15.72 20.71 -54.02
C SER A 4 -16.43 20.08 -52.80
N TYR A 5 -16.15 18.82 -52.46
CA TYR A 5 -16.74 18.14 -51.30
C TYR A 5 -15.98 18.34 -49.99
N ARG A 6 -14.68 18.69 -50.07
CA ARG A 6 -13.86 18.95 -48.87
C ARG A 6 -14.10 20.34 -48.27
N LEU A 7 -14.48 21.33 -49.09
CA LEU A 7 -14.89 22.65 -48.59
C LEU A 7 -16.28 22.63 -47.95
N LEU A 8 -17.22 21.85 -48.50
CA LEU A 8 -18.58 21.75 -47.95
C LEU A 8 -18.58 21.03 -46.58
N GLY A 9 -17.75 19.99 -46.41
CA GLY A 9 -17.59 19.30 -45.14
C GLY A 9 -16.96 20.17 -44.05
N LEU A 10 -16.00 21.03 -44.41
CA LEU A 10 -15.37 21.96 -43.46
C LEU A 10 -16.32 23.08 -43.04
N LEU A 11 -17.17 23.58 -43.97
CA LEU A 11 -18.15 24.62 -43.69
C LEU A 11 -19.28 24.11 -42.77
N VAL A 12 -19.74 22.87 -42.96
CA VAL A 12 -20.75 22.23 -42.10
C VAL A 12 -20.19 21.96 -40.70
N TYR A 13 -18.91 21.60 -40.59
CA TYR A 13 -18.26 21.38 -39.29
C TYR A 13 -18.03 22.70 -38.52
N LEU A 14 -17.67 23.78 -39.21
CA LEU A 14 -17.52 25.11 -38.63
C LEU A 14 -18.86 25.73 -38.23
N LEU A 15 -19.92 25.54 -39.03
CA LEU A 15 -21.28 25.99 -38.68
C LEU A 15 -21.85 25.20 -37.49
N ALA A 16 -21.55 23.90 -37.36
CA ALA A 16 -21.91 23.10 -36.20
C ALA A 16 -21.16 23.53 -34.92
N LEU A 17 -19.90 23.93 -35.03
CA LEU A 17 -19.12 24.48 -33.91
C LEU A 17 -19.62 25.86 -33.44
N VAL A 18 -20.03 26.73 -34.38
CA VAL A 18 -20.63 28.04 -34.05
C VAL A 18 -22.04 27.88 -33.46
N ALA A 19 -22.82 26.91 -33.94
CA ALA A 19 -24.12 26.58 -33.35
C ALA A 19 -23.99 25.98 -31.93
N TRP A 20 -22.97 25.14 -31.70
CA TRP A 20 -22.68 24.57 -30.37
C TRP A 20 -22.17 25.64 -29.39
N TRP A 21 -21.34 26.58 -29.86
CA TRP A 21 -20.84 27.70 -29.05
C TRP A 21 -21.98 28.66 -28.63
N ASN A 22 -22.94 28.93 -29.52
CA ASN A 22 -24.11 29.77 -29.22
C ASN A 22 -25.17 29.05 -28.34
N LEU A 23 -25.28 27.72 -28.41
CA LEU A 23 -26.14 26.93 -27.51
C LEU A 23 -25.55 26.78 -26.10
N CYS A 24 -24.22 26.75 -25.96
CA CYS A 24 -23.57 26.72 -24.63
C CYS A 24 -23.40 28.12 -24.02
N GLY A 25 -23.35 29.17 -24.83
CA GLY A 25 -23.24 30.57 -24.38
C GLY A 25 -24.54 31.19 -23.86
N SER A 26 -25.68 30.48 -23.92
CA SER A 26 -27.00 30.98 -23.49
C SER A 26 -27.51 30.36 -22.18
N LEU A 27 -26.71 29.51 -21.49
CA LEU A 27 -27.03 28.97 -20.16
C LEU A 27 -26.26 29.62 -19.00
N PHE A 28 -25.33 30.53 -19.28
CA PHE A 28 -24.72 31.37 -18.25
C PHE A 28 -24.62 32.79 -18.79
N GLY A 29 -25.43 33.67 -18.21
CA GLY A 29 -25.48 35.08 -18.54
C GLY A 29 -24.11 35.73 -18.48
N VAL A 30 -23.79 36.42 -19.57
CA VAL A 30 -22.69 37.37 -19.71
C VAL A 30 -22.90 38.53 -18.74
N GLU A 31 -21.85 38.95 -18.05
CA GLU A 31 -21.58 40.38 -17.92
C GLU A 31 -20.15 40.67 -18.39
N GLN A 32 -20.08 41.29 -19.57
CA GLN A 32 -18.88 41.83 -20.19
C GLN A 32 -18.62 43.25 -19.67
N ARG A 33 -17.35 43.55 -19.38
CA ARG A 33 -16.62 44.81 -19.64
C ARG A 33 -15.20 44.61 -19.07
N ALA A 34 -14.09 45.08 -19.63
CA ALA A 34 -13.71 45.70 -20.89
C ALA A 34 -12.18 45.49 -21.03
N SER A 35 -11.63 45.60 -22.23
CA SER A 35 -10.23 45.30 -22.59
C SER A 35 -9.25 46.49 -22.32
N PRO A 36 -7.94 46.39 -22.64
CA PRO A 36 -6.82 46.64 -21.71
C PRO A 36 -6.18 48.03 -21.83
N GLY A 37 -5.43 48.44 -20.80
CA GLY A 37 -4.59 49.63 -20.82
C GLY A 37 -3.31 49.43 -20.02
N ASP A 38 -2.18 49.79 -20.63
CA ASP A 38 -0.84 49.92 -20.08
C ASP A 38 -0.80 50.57 -18.69
N THR A 39 0.10 50.08 -17.82
CA THR A 39 1.28 50.86 -17.35
C THR A 39 2.08 50.07 -16.30
N SER A 40 3.40 50.18 -16.42
CA SER A 40 4.38 49.81 -15.40
C SER A 40 4.19 50.64 -14.13
N LEU A 41 4.46 50.08 -12.94
CA LEU A 41 5.32 50.66 -11.89
C LEU A 41 5.13 49.98 -10.53
N ALA A 42 6.27 49.79 -9.86
CA ALA A 42 6.51 49.81 -8.43
C ALA A 42 6.01 48.64 -7.54
N ALA A 43 7.01 47.89 -7.06
CA ALA A 43 6.94 47.06 -5.87
C ALA A 43 6.66 47.88 -4.59
N PRO A 44 5.88 47.35 -3.63
CA PRO A 44 5.91 47.84 -2.26
C PRO A 44 6.95 47.06 -1.44
N ARG A 45 7.97 47.79 -0.96
CA ARG A 45 8.75 47.43 0.24
C ARG A 45 7.82 47.52 1.44
N VAL A 46 7.77 46.50 2.28
CA VAL A 46 7.39 46.65 3.70
C VAL A 46 8.30 45.79 4.59
N ALA A 47 9.02 46.52 5.43
CA ALA A 47 9.54 46.24 6.77
C ALA A 47 10.36 44.97 7.05
N ARG A 48 11.68 45.20 7.19
CA ARG A 48 12.54 44.48 8.14
C ARG A 48 12.01 44.71 9.56
N ALA A 49 11.89 43.63 10.32
CA ALA A 49 11.91 43.69 11.78
C ALA A 49 13.30 43.26 12.25
N ASP A 50 13.99 44.19 12.88
CA ASP A 50 15.23 43.95 13.63
C ASP A 50 14.90 43.16 14.90
N THR A 51 15.65 42.09 15.15
CA THR A 51 15.85 41.59 16.51
C THR A 51 17.34 41.33 16.73
N ALA A 52 17.85 42.04 17.73
CA ALA A 52 19.24 42.19 18.09
C ALA A 52 19.90 40.91 18.60
N ALA A 53 21.19 40.79 18.30
CA ALA A 53 22.13 39.86 18.91
C ALA A 53 22.85 40.53 20.10
N VAL A 54 23.08 39.79 21.18
CA VAL A 54 24.07 40.05 22.24
C VAL A 54 24.46 38.67 22.88
N PRO A 55 25.63 38.50 23.52
CA PRO A 55 26.73 37.71 22.96
C PRO A 55 27.19 36.53 23.84
N ALA A 56 28.12 35.75 23.28
CA ALA A 56 28.87 34.69 23.95
C ALA A 56 29.78 35.23 25.07
N ALA A 57 29.90 34.46 26.17
CA ALA A 57 30.91 34.63 27.19
C ALA A 57 31.71 33.33 27.35
N ALA A 58 33.04 33.51 27.42
CA ALA A 58 34.07 32.48 27.34
C ALA A 58 34.30 31.71 28.65
N ALA A 59 34.91 30.53 28.50
CA ALA A 59 35.46 29.68 29.55
C ALA A 59 36.71 30.28 30.22
N PRO A 60 37.19 29.66 31.31
CA PRO A 60 38.62 29.56 31.57
C PRO A 60 39.12 28.10 31.53
N ALA A 61 40.34 27.97 31.03
CA ALA A 61 41.14 26.75 30.95
C ALA A 61 41.89 26.46 32.26
N ALA A 62 42.20 25.19 32.53
CA ALA A 62 43.38 24.77 33.30
C ALA A 62 43.76 23.30 33.04
N THR A 63 44.89 23.15 32.33
CA THR A 63 46.04 22.23 32.54
C THR A 63 45.94 20.70 32.49
N GLU A 64 46.91 20.18 31.72
CA GLU A 64 47.34 18.81 31.46
C GLU A 64 47.84 18.03 32.69
N ALA A 65 47.72 16.69 32.62
CA ALA A 65 48.77 15.78 33.08
C ALA A 65 48.66 14.43 32.35
N ALA A 66 49.65 14.15 31.51
CA ALA A 66 49.90 12.84 30.91
C ALA A 66 50.42 11.85 31.96
N THR A 67 50.01 10.58 31.89
CA THR A 67 50.82 9.46 32.39
C THR A 67 50.56 8.19 31.58
N ALA A 68 51.65 7.48 31.33
CA ALA A 68 51.83 6.42 30.35
C ALA A 68 51.31 5.04 30.80
N GLN A 69 51.08 4.19 29.80
CA GLN A 69 50.90 2.74 29.93
C GLN A 69 52.15 2.04 30.49
N PRO A 70 51.99 0.80 30.97
CA PRO A 70 52.94 -0.24 30.62
C PRO A 70 52.27 -1.44 29.93
N ALA A 71 53.05 -2.08 29.07
CA ALA A 71 52.75 -3.27 28.31
C ALA A 71 53.11 -4.57 29.09
N SER A 72 52.39 -5.65 28.81
CA SER A 72 52.86 -7.05 28.89
C SER A 72 51.83 -7.94 28.13
N SER A 73 52.17 -8.43 26.93
CA SER A 73 52.76 -9.75 26.62
C SER A 73 51.83 -10.95 26.91
N GLY A 74 51.44 -11.70 25.87
CA GLY A 74 50.78 -13.00 26.05
C GLY A 74 50.19 -13.65 24.80
N ALA A 75 51.07 -14.18 23.94
CA ALA A 75 50.92 -15.39 23.12
C ALA A 75 49.69 -15.65 22.21
N ALA A 76 50.00 -15.59 20.91
CA ALA A 76 49.57 -16.43 19.78
C ALA A 76 48.71 -17.69 20.03
N SER A 77 47.72 -17.90 19.14
CA SER A 77 47.68 -19.13 18.34
C SER A 77 47.04 -18.88 16.97
N THR A 78 47.69 -19.46 15.98
CA THR A 78 47.46 -19.42 14.54
C THR A 78 46.42 -20.46 14.11
N ALA A 79 45.55 -20.11 13.16
CA ALA A 79 45.12 -21.06 12.12
C ALA A 79 44.66 -20.28 10.88
N ALA A 80 45.51 -20.31 9.85
CA ALA A 80 45.19 -19.89 8.51
C ALA A 80 44.34 -20.96 7.80
N ALA A 81 43.35 -20.53 7.03
CA ALA A 81 42.91 -21.25 5.84
C ALA A 81 42.41 -20.25 4.80
N SER A 82 43.18 -20.19 3.71
CA SER A 82 43.00 -19.45 2.47
C SER A 82 41.90 -20.04 1.57
N GLY A 83 41.40 -19.20 0.67
CA GLY A 83 40.64 -19.56 -0.53
C GLY A 83 39.22 -19.00 -0.49
N GLY A 84 38.68 -18.33 -1.50
CA GLY A 84 39.05 -18.07 -2.88
C GLY A 84 37.88 -17.26 -3.47
N GLY A 85 38.15 -16.52 -4.54
CA GLY A 85 37.25 -15.49 -5.08
C GLY A 85 35.87 -15.94 -5.52
N GLY A 86 34.98 -14.95 -5.63
CA GLY A 86 33.64 -15.09 -6.20
C GLY A 86 33.02 -13.71 -6.44
N SER A 87 33.29 -13.15 -7.62
CA SER A 87 32.65 -11.95 -8.15
C SER A 87 31.13 -12.15 -8.28
N GLY A 88 30.35 -11.43 -7.48
CA GLY A 88 28.89 -11.36 -7.61
C GLY A 88 28.48 -10.09 -8.34
N GLY A 89 28.08 -10.22 -9.60
CA GLY A 89 27.61 -9.13 -10.45
C GLY A 89 26.27 -8.54 -9.98
N SER A 90 26.25 -7.23 -9.82
CA SER A 90 25.03 -6.44 -9.66
C SER A 90 24.21 -6.49 -10.96
N SER A 91 23.02 -7.10 -10.90
CA SER A 91 22.00 -6.94 -11.95
C SER A 91 20.88 -6.04 -11.41
N SER A 92 20.97 -4.77 -11.77
CA SER A 92 19.93 -3.76 -11.60
C SER A 92 18.84 -3.97 -12.65
N GLY A 93 17.69 -4.50 -12.23
CA GLY A 93 16.49 -4.62 -13.07
C GLY A 93 15.30 -3.97 -12.38
N GLY A 94 15.12 -2.66 -12.60
CA GLY A 94 13.95 -1.92 -12.14
C GLY A 94 12.69 -2.33 -12.92
N GLY A 95 11.72 -2.93 -12.24
CA GLY A 95 10.40 -3.24 -12.78
C GLY A 95 9.36 -2.24 -12.26
N GLY A 96 8.83 -1.40 -13.15
CA GLY A 96 7.77 -0.44 -12.84
C GLY A 96 6.45 -1.12 -12.53
N GLY A 97 5.91 -0.90 -11.33
CA GLY A 97 4.55 -1.28 -10.96
C GLY A 97 3.55 -0.28 -11.52
N GLY A 98 2.81 -0.70 -12.55
CA GLY A 98 1.73 0.10 -13.14
C GLY A 98 0.57 0.30 -12.17
N GLY A 99 0.21 1.56 -11.93
CA GLY A 99 -1.01 1.94 -11.22
C GLY A 99 -2.24 1.53 -12.01
N GLY A 100 -3.08 0.68 -11.40
CA GLY A 100 -4.40 0.34 -11.91
C GLY A 100 -5.38 1.49 -11.64
N GLY A 101 -5.83 2.16 -12.71
CA GLY A 101 -6.94 3.10 -12.67
C GLY A 101 -8.26 2.36 -12.45
N GLY A 102 -8.99 2.74 -11.41
CA GLY A 102 -10.37 2.32 -11.17
C GLY A 102 -11.32 3.08 -12.10
N GLY A 103 -11.99 2.35 -12.99
CA GLY A 103 -13.07 2.88 -13.81
C GLY A 103 -14.36 3.02 -13.00
N GLY A 104 -15.03 4.16 -13.16
CA GLY A 104 -16.30 4.48 -12.51
C GLY A 104 -17.44 3.55 -12.93
N GLY A 105 -18.22 3.13 -11.94
CA GLY A 105 -19.51 2.46 -12.12
C GLY A 105 -20.64 3.45 -11.83
N GLY A 106 -21.48 3.67 -12.84
CA GLY A 106 -22.66 4.54 -12.76
C GLY A 106 -23.73 3.98 -11.82
N GLY A 107 -24.41 4.90 -11.14
CA GLY A 107 -25.53 4.62 -10.26
C GLY A 107 -26.80 4.20 -11.01
N GLY A 108 -27.52 3.27 -10.39
CA GLY A 108 -28.94 2.99 -10.64
C GLY A 108 -29.66 3.10 -9.30
N GLY A 109 -30.64 4.00 -9.21
CA GLY A 109 -31.40 4.30 -8.00
C GLY A 109 -32.57 3.35 -7.73
N GLY A 110 -33.22 3.63 -6.59
CA GLY A 110 -34.38 2.92 -6.04
C GLY A 110 -33.99 2.34 -4.68
N GLY A 111 -34.60 2.65 -3.55
CA GLY A 111 -35.88 3.26 -3.20
C GLY A 111 -36.06 2.88 -1.73
N GLY A 112 -36.39 3.83 -0.85
CA GLY A 112 -36.21 3.69 0.59
C GLY A 112 -37.10 2.66 1.27
N SER A 113 -36.77 2.38 2.54
CA SER A 113 -37.71 2.34 3.66
C SER A 113 -36.93 2.33 4.97
N SER A 114 -37.24 3.33 5.78
CA SER A 114 -36.88 3.44 7.20
C SER A 114 -37.45 2.26 8.00
N GLY A 115 -36.63 1.68 8.87
CA GLY A 115 -37.06 0.69 9.85
C GLY A 115 -36.05 0.58 10.97
N GLY A 116 -36.21 1.38 12.02
CA GLY A 116 -35.46 1.25 13.26
C GLY A 116 -35.77 -0.10 13.92
N GLY A 117 -34.72 -0.75 14.41
CA GLY A 117 -34.84 -2.04 15.09
C GLY A 117 -33.52 -2.39 15.76
N SER A 118 -33.32 -1.83 16.95
CA SER A 118 -32.31 -2.30 17.91
C SER A 118 -32.66 -3.73 18.33
N GLY A 119 -31.93 -4.71 17.80
CA GLY A 119 -32.06 -6.12 18.16
C GLY A 119 -30.69 -6.71 18.44
N GLY A 120 -30.35 -6.87 19.73
CA GLY A 120 -29.15 -7.55 20.18
C GLY A 120 -29.23 -9.04 19.85
N GLY A 121 -28.36 -9.50 18.96
CA GLY A 121 -28.10 -10.92 18.70
C GLY A 121 -26.77 -11.31 19.34
N GLY A 122 -26.83 -11.92 20.52
CA GLY A 122 -25.68 -12.53 21.18
C GLY A 122 -25.24 -13.80 20.44
N GLY A 123 -24.09 -13.74 19.78
CA GLY A 123 -23.40 -14.90 19.22
C GLY A 123 -21.93 -14.86 19.61
N ALA A 124 -21.53 -15.75 20.52
CA ALA A 124 -20.18 -16.30 20.78
C ALA A 124 -18.90 -15.40 20.69
N GLY A 125 -18.99 -14.08 20.66
CA GLY A 125 -17.84 -13.15 20.58
C GLY A 125 -17.42 -12.48 21.91
N GLY A 126 -18.10 -12.82 23.01
CA GLY A 126 -18.11 -12.04 24.26
C GLY A 126 -16.86 -12.10 25.16
N ARG A 127 -15.72 -12.66 24.72
CA ARG A 127 -14.52 -12.78 25.57
C ARG A 127 -13.27 -12.03 25.12
N LEU A 128 -13.30 -11.31 24.00
CA LEU A 128 -12.07 -10.74 23.40
C LEU A 128 -11.91 -9.21 23.54
N HIS A 129 -12.89 -8.50 24.10
CA HIS A 129 -12.81 -7.06 24.36
C HIS A 129 -12.73 -6.73 25.86
N ARG A 130 -11.87 -7.43 26.61
CA ARG A 130 -11.46 -6.89 27.91
C ARG A 130 -10.52 -5.71 27.64
N GLU A 131 -10.89 -4.53 28.13
CA GLU A 131 -10.00 -3.36 28.14
C GLU A 131 -8.75 -3.70 28.96
N ILE A 132 -7.56 -3.49 28.40
CA ILE A 132 -6.31 -3.77 29.08
C ILE A 132 -5.91 -2.52 29.85
N SER A 133 -5.76 -2.65 31.17
CA SER A 133 -5.25 -1.56 31.99
C SER A 133 -3.83 -1.20 31.55
N LEU A 134 -3.62 0.07 31.21
CA LEU A 134 -2.31 0.62 30.85
C LEU A 134 -1.37 0.58 32.05
N ASP A 135 -1.91 0.81 33.25
CA ASP A 135 -1.16 0.95 34.52
C ASP A 135 -1.34 -0.26 35.45
N ASN A 136 -1.51 -1.47 34.89
CA ASN A 136 -1.66 -2.68 35.69
C ASN A 136 -0.40 -2.93 36.56
N PRO A 137 -0.51 -2.87 37.91
CA PRO A 137 0.65 -3.00 38.80
C PRO A 137 1.27 -4.40 38.81
N ALA A 138 0.55 -5.42 38.29
CA ALA A 138 1.08 -6.77 38.13
C ALA A 138 2.01 -6.90 36.91
N CYS A 139 2.02 -5.92 36.00
CA CYS A 139 2.85 -5.95 34.81
C CYS A 139 4.24 -5.32 35.03
N PRO A 140 5.26 -5.70 34.24
CA PRO A 140 6.59 -5.12 34.35
C PRO A 140 6.56 -3.60 34.24
N LYS A 141 7.29 -2.88 35.12
CA LYS A 141 7.40 -1.42 35.08
C LYS A 141 8.04 -0.88 33.78
N THR A 142 8.75 -1.74 33.06
CA THR A 142 9.37 -1.44 31.75
C THR A 142 8.38 -1.57 30.59
N ARG A 143 7.14 -2.00 30.85
CA ARG A 143 6.08 -2.15 29.84
C ARG A 143 5.71 -0.80 29.26
N ARG A 144 5.61 -0.72 27.93
CA ARG A 144 5.27 0.47 27.16
C ARG A 144 4.12 0.15 26.20
N PRO A 145 2.87 0.22 26.68
CA PRO A 145 1.68 0.01 25.85
C PRO A 145 1.67 0.89 24.60
N PHE A 146 1.17 0.35 23.50
CA PHE A 146 0.97 1.07 22.25
C PHE A 146 -0.38 0.76 21.60
N HIS A 147 -0.90 1.76 20.88
CA HIS A 147 -2.10 1.64 20.08
C HIS A 147 -1.76 1.37 18.62
N THR A 148 -2.34 0.35 18.02
CA THR A 148 -2.15 0.05 16.60
C THR A 148 -3.05 0.93 15.74
N LEU A 149 -2.45 1.76 14.88
CA LEU A 149 -3.10 2.54 13.85
C LEU A 149 -2.92 1.81 12.51
N LEU A 150 -3.94 1.06 12.10
CA LEU A 150 -3.97 0.42 10.78
C LEU A 150 -4.37 1.45 9.72
N THR A 151 -3.43 1.88 8.89
CA THR A 151 -3.73 2.81 7.80
C THR A 151 -4.29 2.06 6.59
N GLY A 152 -5.38 2.56 6.02
CA GLY A 152 -6.01 1.92 4.86
C GLY A 152 -7.01 2.84 4.16
N GLN A 153 -7.54 2.34 3.05
CA GLN A 153 -8.57 3.02 2.26
C GLN A 153 -9.89 2.27 2.30
N GLY A 154 -11.01 2.99 2.13
CA GLY A 154 -12.36 2.45 2.05
C GLY A 154 -12.63 1.75 0.73
N THR A 155 -11.85 0.73 0.40
CA THR A 155 -11.97 -0.07 -0.82
C THR A 155 -12.11 -1.55 -0.47
N THR A 156 -12.72 -2.34 -1.35
CA THR A 156 -12.79 -3.81 -1.20
C THR A 156 -11.41 -4.41 -0.96
N TYR A 157 -10.42 -3.98 -1.75
CA TYR A 157 -9.03 -4.40 -1.66
C TYR A 157 -8.45 -4.25 -0.25
N ASN A 158 -8.56 -3.06 0.36
CA ASN A 158 -8.06 -2.84 1.72
C ASN A 158 -9.00 -3.41 2.80
N GLY A 159 -10.29 -3.53 2.52
CA GLY A 159 -11.28 -4.09 3.44
C GLY A 159 -10.94 -5.53 3.84
N TRP A 160 -10.75 -6.43 2.87
CA TRP A 160 -10.43 -7.83 3.17
C TRP A 160 -9.05 -7.98 3.81
N GLN A 161 -8.06 -7.21 3.35
CA GLN A 161 -6.70 -7.20 3.92
C GLN A 161 -6.75 -6.78 5.40
N SER A 162 -7.49 -5.70 5.71
CA SER A 162 -7.67 -5.21 7.08
C SER A 162 -8.30 -6.25 8.00
N ARG A 163 -9.23 -7.07 7.50
CA ARG A 163 -9.87 -8.11 8.31
C ARG A 163 -8.90 -9.25 8.64
N ILE A 164 -8.07 -9.67 7.69
CA ILE A 164 -7.01 -10.66 7.93
C ILE A 164 -6.02 -10.11 8.94
N MET A 165 -5.52 -8.88 8.74
CA MET A 165 -4.61 -8.22 9.66
C MET A 165 -5.20 -8.10 11.07
N TYR A 166 -6.45 -7.67 11.20
CA TYR A 166 -7.12 -7.50 12.50
C TYR A 166 -7.36 -8.84 13.23
N TYR A 167 -7.71 -9.90 12.50
CA TYR A 167 -7.81 -11.24 13.07
C TYR A 167 -6.48 -11.66 13.72
N HIS A 168 -5.37 -11.55 12.97
CA HIS A 168 -4.05 -11.91 13.48
C HIS A 168 -3.59 -10.98 14.60
N TRP A 169 -3.92 -9.69 14.56
CA TRP A 169 -3.70 -8.77 15.68
C TRP A 169 -4.38 -9.23 16.96
N ARG A 170 -5.67 -9.62 16.89
CA ARG A 170 -6.42 -10.13 18.04
C ARG A 170 -5.82 -11.43 18.57
N LYS A 171 -5.45 -12.35 17.66
CA LYS A 171 -4.81 -13.63 17.98
C LYS A 171 -3.50 -13.42 18.74
N GLN A 172 -2.61 -12.57 18.24
CA GLN A 172 -1.33 -12.31 18.89
C GLN A 172 -1.47 -11.53 20.20
N ARG A 173 -2.39 -10.56 20.27
CA ARG A 173 -2.72 -9.88 21.54
C ARG A 173 -3.18 -10.87 22.60
N ALA A 174 -4.05 -11.82 22.24
CA ALA A 174 -4.54 -12.83 23.18
C ALA A 174 -3.43 -13.78 23.64
N ALA A 175 -2.53 -14.17 22.73
CA ALA A 175 -1.38 -15.03 23.04
C ALA A 175 -0.38 -14.40 24.02
N ASP A 176 -0.31 -13.07 24.08
CA ASP A 176 0.61 -12.30 24.92
C ASP A 176 0.06 -12.00 26.33
N GLY A 177 -1.21 -12.33 26.57
CA GLY A 177 -1.85 -12.27 27.89
C GLY A 177 -2.13 -10.85 28.40
N GLU A 178 -2.36 -10.73 29.72
CA GLU A 178 -2.85 -9.50 30.35
C GLU A 178 -1.84 -8.34 30.36
N CYS A 179 -0.55 -8.66 30.22
CA CYS A 179 0.53 -7.67 30.17
C CYS A 179 0.97 -7.30 28.76
N THR A 180 0.21 -7.72 27.74
CA THR A 180 0.52 -7.36 26.35
C THR A 180 0.69 -5.86 26.16
N GLU A 181 1.65 -5.46 25.34
CA GLU A 181 1.84 -4.05 24.97
C GLU A 181 0.91 -3.62 23.83
N MET A 182 0.23 -4.57 23.17
CA MET A 182 -0.76 -4.33 22.12
C MET A 182 -2.14 -4.00 22.71
N THR A 183 -2.29 -2.81 23.30
CA THR A 183 -3.46 -2.50 24.14
C THR A 183 -4.66 -1.97 23.39
N GLY A 184 -4.45 -1.30 22.26
CA GLY A 184 -5.51 -0.69 21.46
C GLY A 184 -5.33 -0.89 19.95
N PHE A 185 -6.45 -0.80 19.22
CA PHE A 185 -6.47 -0.92 17.76
C PHE A 185 -7.50 0.03 17.15
N THR A 186 -7.09 0.77 16.12
CA THR A 186 -7.98 1.58 15.27
C THR A 186 -7.52 1.49 13.83
N ARG A 187 -8.43 1.14 12.92
CA ARG A 187 -8.24 1.33 11.50
C ARG A 187 -8.55 2.78 11.12
N VAL A 188 -7.55 3.52 10.69
CA VAL A 188 -7.69 4.89 10.18
C VAL A 188 -7.93 4.80 8.67
N CYS A 189 -9.18 4.94 8.26
CA CYS A 189 -9.65 4.63 6.92
C CYS A 189 -9.96 5.90 6.11
N ALA A 190 -9.16 6.15 5.08
CA ALA A 190 -9.46 7.17 4.07
C ALA A 190 -10.57 6.66 3.13
N SER A 191 -11.73 7.31 3.14
CA SER A 191 -12.94 6.88 2.43
C SER A 191 -13.62 8.04 1.72
N GLU A 192 -14.45 7.75 0.73
CA GLU A 192 -15.25 8.78 0.05
C GLU A 192 -16.10 9.56 1.06
N GLY A 193 -15.91 10.88 1.11
CA GLY A 193 -16.60 11.76 2.08
C GLY A 193 -16.32 11.47 3.56
N GLY A 194 -15.46 10.50 3.89
CA GLY A 194 -15.30 9.99 5.25
C GLY A 194 -16.41 9.04 5.68
N LEU A 195 -17.09 8.39 4.74
CA LEU A 195 -18.18 7.45 5.01
C LEU A 195 -17.66 6.05 5.40
N PRO A 196 -18.38 5.32 6.28
CA PRO A 196 -18.04 3.94 6.62
C PRO A 196 -18.01 3.01 5.40
N ASP A 197 -17.07 2.06 5.39
CA ASP A 197 -16.98 1.00 4.37
C ASP A 197 -17.61 -0.33 4.85
N ALA A 198 -17.62 -1.34 3.99
CA ALA A 198 -18.17 -2.66 4.30
C ALA A 198 -17.44 -3.42 5.43
N ALA A 199 -16.23 -3.00 5.81
CA ALA A 199 -15.46 -3.61 6.89
C ALA A 199 -15.69 -2.93 8.24
N ALA A 200 -16.39 -1.77 8.27
CA ALA A 200 -16.71 -1.03 9.49
C ALA A 200 -17.35 -1.87 10.61
N PRO A 201 -18.28 -2.81 10.34
CA PRO A 201 -18.89 -3.62 11.39
C PRO A 201 -17.93 -4.58 12.10
N TYR A 202 -16.80 -4.91 11.48
CA TYR A 202 -15.90 -5.99 11.93
C TYR A 202 -14.60 -5.50 12.54
N ILE A 203 -14.25 -4.21 12.35
CA ILE A 203 -12.97 -3.64 12.72
C ILE A 203 -13.21 -2.28 13.40
N PRO A 204 -12.68 -2.03 14.60
CA PRO A 204 -12.68 -0.70 15.20
C PRO A 204 -12.06 0.31 14.24
N SER A 205 -12.87 1.23 13.71
CA SER A 205 -12.48 2.09 12.59
C SER A 205 -12.83 3.54 12.88
N VAL A 206 -12.01 4.45 12.35
CA VAL A 206 -12.36 5.86 12.17
C VAL A 206 -12.24 6.19 10.70
N PHE A 207 -13.20 6.95 10.19
CA PHE A 207 -13.27 7.31 8.78
C PHE A 207 -12.93 8.77 8.59
N VAL A 208 -12.01 9.04 7.66
CA VAL A 208 -11.61 10.38 7.26
C VAL A 208 -11.82 10.51 5.75
N PRO A 209 -12.21 11.68 5.24
CA PRO A 209 -12.34 11.89 3.81
C PRO A 209 -11.03 11.57 3.11
N SER A 210 -11.09 10.78 2.04
CA SER A 210 -9.99 10.59 1.11
C SER A 210 -9.55 11.92 0.51
N LEU A 211 -8.31 11.96 0.05
CA LEU A 211 -7.82 13.07 -0.76
C LEU A 211 -8.64 13.19 -2.04
N THR A 212 -9.27 14.35 -2.24
CA THR A 212 -9.90 14.75 -3.49
C THR A 212 -9.20 16.00 -4.05
N PRO A 213 -9.17 16.20 -5.38
CA PRO A 213 -8.59 17.39 -5.99
C PRO A 213 -9.18 18.71 -5.48
N GLU A 214 -10.46 18.73 -5.09
CA GLU A 214 -11.20 19.96 -4.73
C GLU A 214 -10.95 20.42 -3.28
N ALA A 215 -10.36 19.58 -2.43
CA ALA A 215 -10.28 19.81 -0.98
C ALA A 215 -8.98 20.46 -0.49
N ARG A 216 -8.13 21.05 -1.36
CA ARG A 216 -6.74 21.41 -1.00
C ARG A 216 -6.19 22.72 -1.62
N PRO A 217 -5.07 23.28 -1.09
CA PRO A 217 -4.39 24.45 -1.65
C PRO A 217 -3.95 24.23 -3.12
N ALA A 218 -3.86 25.31 -3.91
CA ALA A 218 -3.74 25.28 -5.37
C ALA A 218 -2.54 24.45 -5.92
N ASP A 219 -1.44 24.36 -5.17
CA ASP A 219 -0.26 23.56 -5.51
C ASP A 219 -0.54 22.04 -5.45
N THR A 220 -1.37 21.62 -4.50
CA THR A 220 -1.79 20.23 -4.30
C THR A 220 -2.86 19.81 -5.32
N VAL A 221 -3.74 20.74 -5.71
CA VAL A 221 -4.75 20.53 -6.77
C VAL A 221 -4.07 20.13 -8.08
N THR A 222 -2.95 20.75 -8.42
CA THR A 222 -2.22 20.44 -9.66
C THR A 222 -1.60 19.04 -9.64
N VAL A 223 -1.07 18.61 -8.48
CA VAL A 223 -0.51 17.25 -8.32
C VAL A 223 -1.61 16.20 -8.38
N LEU A 224 -2.73 16.41 -7.68
CA LEU A 224 -3.85 15.47 -7.69
C LEU A 224 -4.59 15.45 -9.04
N ALA A 225 -4.72 16.59 -9.73
CA ALA A 225 -5.30 16.64 -11.07
C ALA A 225 -4.41 15.96 -12.13
N LYS A 226 -3.08 16.08 -12.01
CA LYS A 226 -2.13 15.48 -12.96
C LYS A 226 -1.86 14.01 -12.69
N TYR A 227 -1.79 13.61 -11.42
CA TYR A 227 -1.42 12.25 -11.02
C TYR A 227 -2.58 11.44 -10.44
N GLY A 228 -3.79 12.01 -10.41
CA GLY A 228 -5.14 11.43 -10.36
C GLY A 228 -5.48 10.55 -9.16
N HIS A 229 -4.68 9.51 -8.95
CA HIS A 229 -4.94 8.41 -8.03
C HIS A 229 -3.64 7.86 -7.45
N PHE A 230 -2.71 8.73 -7.01
CA PHE A 230 -1.61 8.26 -6.18
C PHE A 230 -2.13 7.94 -4.77
N GLY A 231 -2.86 6.82 -4.66
CA GLY A 231 -3.60 6.43 -3.46
C GLY A 231 -2.72 6.31 -2.23
N VAL A 232 -1.41 6.11 -2.40
CA VAL A 232 -0.43 6.10 -1.31
C VAL A 232 -0.45 7.40 -0.49
N LEU A 233 -0.79 8.56 -1.10
CA LEU A 233 -0.92 9.84 -0.38
C LEU A 233 -2.06 9.86 0.64
N ASN A 234 -3.06 8.99 0.50
CA ASN A 234 -4.11 8.87 1.52
C ASN A 234 -3.55 8.43 2.87
N ARG A 235 -2.38 7.77 2.91
CA ARG A 235 -1.75 7.36 4.16
C ARG A 235 -1.31 8.56 5.01
N PRO A 236 -0.35 9.42 4.60
CA PRO A 236 0.01 10.61 5.37
C PRO A 236 -1.19 11.52 5.61
N HIS A 237 -2.08 11.66 4.62
CA HIS A 237 -3.30 12.45 4.75
C HIS A 237 -4.22 11.95 5.86
N SER A 238 -4.44 10.63 5.92
CA SER A 238 -5.31 10.04 6.93
C SER A 238 -4.75 10.23 8.34
N VAL A 239 -3.42 10.20 8.50
CA VAL A 239 -2.76 10.48 9.78
C VAL A 239 -2.88 11.97 10.15
N VAL A 240 -2.73 12.88 9.19
CA VAL A 240 -2.98 14.32 9.43
C VAL A 240 -4.42 14.56 9.86
N GLU A 241 -5.39 13.97 9.15
CA GLU A 241 -6.82 14.10 9.50
C GLU A 241 -7.15 13.47 10.85
N PHE A 242 -6.50 12.36 11.21
CA PHE A 242 -6.63 11.72 12.51
C PHE A 242 -6.29 12.67 13.66
N PHE A 243 -5.21 13.46 13.54
CA PHE A 243 -4.89 14.49 14.52
C PHE A 243 -5.79 15.72 14.40
N ARG A 244 -6.00 16.23 13.18
CA ARG A 244 -6.78 17.47 12.93
C ARG A 244 -8.22 17.38 13.45
N ARG A 245 -8.81 16.19 13.43
CA ARG A 245 -10.20 15.93 13.87
C ARG A 245 -10.31 15.53 15.35
N GLY A 246 -9.23 15.58 16.13
CA GLY A 246 -9.24 15.17 17.54
C GLY A 246 -9.45 13.66 17.75
N LEU A 247 -9.31 12.84 16.72
CA LEU A 247 -9.50 11.37 16.84
C LEU A 247 -8.38 10.74 17.68
N ALA A 248 -7.20 11.37 17.69
CA ALA A 248 -6.06 10.99 18.54
C ALA A 248 -6.36 11.07 20.05
N ASP A 249 -7.34 11.87 20.48
CA ASP A 249 -7.69 12.04 21.90
C ASP A 249 -8.34 10.78 22.51
N ARG A 250 -8.82 9.88 21.63
CA ARG A 250 -9.36 8.56 21.99
C ARG A 250 -8.25 7.54 22.27
N VAL A 251 -7.04 7.78 21.76
CA VAL A 251 -5.88 6.92 21.98
C VAL A 251 -5.20 7.34 23.28
N LYS A 252 -5.16 6.44 24.27
CA LYS A 252 -4.63 6.76 25.61
C LYS A 252 -3.14 6.44 25.73
N GLU A 253 -2.67 5.52 24.90
CA GLU A 253 -1.28 5.11 24.81
C GLU A 253 -0.37 6.26 24.40
N LYS A 254 0.84 6.26 25.00
CA LYS A 254 1.93 7.16 24.64
C LYS A 254 2.48 6.82 23.25
N TYR A 255 2.56 5.54 22.93
CA TYR A 255 3.10 5.03 21.66
C TYR A 255 2.00 4.57 20.71
N VAL A 256 2.27 4.65 19.42
CA VAL A 256 1.42 4.10 18.38
C VAL A 256 2.25 3.23 17.42
N LEU A 257 1.66 2.12 16.96
CA LEU A 257 2.17 1.35 15.82
C LEU A 257 1.41 1.77 14.57
N VAL A 258 2.07 2.44 13.63
CA VAL A 258 1.54 2.64 12.28
C VAL A 258 1.78 1.36 11.48
N ALA A 259 0.69 0.74 11.01
CA ALA A 259 0.71 -0.51 10.27
C ALA A 259 -0.06 -0.41 8.94
N GLU A 260 0.17 -1.37 8.05
CA GLU A 260 -0.47 -1.51 6.74
C GLU A 260 -1.43 -2.70 6.70
N THR A 261 -2.39 -2.64 5.76
CA THR A 261 -3.42 -3.67 5.61
C THR A 261 -2.86 -5.03 5.21
N ASP A 262 -1.71 -5.05 4.55
CA ASP A 262 -0.99 -6.25 4.13
C ASP A 262 0.07 -6.75 5.12
N HIS A 263 -0.08 -6.38 6.39
CA HIS A 263 0.64 -6.99 7.48
C HIS A 263 -0.13 -8.19 8.06
N VAL A 264 0.59 -9.27 8.36
CA VAL A 264 0.11 -10.37 9.20
C VAL A 264 1.05 -10.50 10.39
N LEU A 265 0.52 -10.43 11.62
CA LEU A 265 1.34 -10.62 12.81
C LEU A 265 1.63 -12.10 13.05
N THR A 266 2.91 -12.45 13.06
CA THR A 266 3.40 -13.82 13.23
C THR A 266 3.48 -14.24 14.70
N LYS A 267 3.70 -13.28 15.60
CA LYS A 267 3.83 -13.45 17.06
C LYS A 267 3.47 -12.14 17.78
N PRO A 268 3.32 -12.15 19.12
CA PRO A 268 3.17 -10.93 19.89
C PRO A 268 4.22 -9.87 19.57
N MET A 269 3.76 -8.63 19.47
CA MET A 269 4.60 -7.49 19.12
C MET A 269 4.91 -6.67 20.37
N PRO A 270 6.14 -6.71 20.90
CA PRO A 270 6.55 -5.78 21.93
C PRO A 270 6.75 -4.38 21.33
N ASN A 271 6.70 -3.37 22.19
CA ASN A 271 7.12 -2.02 21.88
C ASN A 271 8.64 -1.97 21.73
N LEU A 272 9.08 -1.85 20.48
CA LEU A 272 10.49 -1.79 20.12
C LEU A 272 11.08 -0.37 20.17
N ALA A 273 10.25 0.67 20.37
CA ALA A 273 10.73 2.03 20.56
C ALA A 273 11.45 2.17 21.92
N THR A 274 12.18 3.26 22.12
CA THR A 274 12.84 3.57 23.40
C THR A 274 12.41 4.94 23.90
N ASP A 275 12.24 5.05 25.22
CA ASP A 275 12.08 6.34 25.87
C ASP A 275 13.37 7.16 25.75
N ALA A 276 13.24 8.46 25.99
CA ALA A 276 14.39 9.32 26.22
C ALA A 276 15.12 8.88 27.50
N THR A 277 16.44 8.97 27.49
CA THR A 277 17.27 8.87 28.70
C THR A 277 17.93 10.23 28.97
N ALA A 278 18.66 10.34 30.07
CA ALA A 278 19.46 11.55 30.35
C ALA A 278 20.47 11.85 29.22
N ASP A 279 20.95 10.81 28.54
CA ASP A 279 22.03 10.89 27.56
C ASP A 279 21.58 10.72 26.10
N SER A 280 20.29 10.43 25.84
CA SER A 280 19.81 10.11 24.49
C SER A 280 18.34 10.45 24.26
N PRO A 281 17.97 10.96 23.07
CA PRO A 281 16.58 11.19 22.71
C PRO A 281 15.79 9.87 22.56
N PRO A 282 14.45 9.90 22.57
CA PRO A 282 13.66 8.70 22.31
C PRO A 282 13.92 8.21 20.89
N LEU A 283 13.94 6.88 20.70
CA LEU A 283 14.07 6.28 19.37
C LEU A 283 12.75 5.62 19.00
N ALA A 284 12.19 5.99 17.85
CA ALA A 284 11.15 5.21 17.22
C ALA A 284 11.70 3.84 16.80
N ALA A 285 10.85 2.85 16.57
CA ALA A 285 11.27 1.59 15.95
C ALA A 285 10.66 1.47 14.56
N ALA A 286 11.49 1.11 13.58
CA ALA A 286 11.05 0.97 12.20
C ALA A 286 11.79 -0.17 11.50
N HIS A 287 11.18 -0.68 10.44
CA HIS A 287 11.83 -1.61 9.53
C HIS A 287 12.79 -0.88 8.58
N GLY A 288 13.92 -1.52 8.29
CA GLY A 288 14.90 -1.03 7.33
C GLY A 288 14.60 -1.55 5.93
N PHE A 289 14.38 -0.64 4.98
CA PHE A 289 14.13 -0.96 3.57
C PHE A 289 15.41 -0.82 2.76
N GLY A 290 16.00 -1.94 2.32
CA GLY A 290 17.29 -1.93 1.63
C GLY A 290 17.31 -1.10 0.33
N TYR A 291 16.17 -0.94 -0.34
CA TYR A 291 16.05 -0.10 -1.53
C TYR A 291 15.96 1.41 -1.23
N MET A 292 15.95 1.82 0.04
CA MET A 292 15.89 3.22 0.48
C MET A 292 17.24 3.75 1.00
N HIS A 293 18.35 3.05 0.78
CA HIS A 293 19.66 3.57 1.15
C HIS A 293 19.99 4.83 0.34
N ALA A 294 20.09 5.97 1.04
CA ALA A 294 20.41 7.24 0.42
C ALA A 294 21.90 7.34 0.06
N SER A 295 22.19 8.00 -1.05
CA SER A 295 23.54 8.32 -1.51
C SER A 295 23.61 9.80 -1.91
N SER A 296 24.81 10.31 -2.19
CA SER A 296 25.00 11.69 -2.66
C SER A 296 24.15 12.02 -3.90
N GLY A 297 23.84 11.02 -4.74
CA GLY A 297 22.97 11.18 -5.91
C GLY A 297 21.52 11.56 -5.57
N HIS A 298 21.09 11.41 -4.32
CA HIS A 298 19.74 11.75 -3.87
C HIS A 298 19.65 13.12 -3.20
N ASN A 299 20.74 13.86 -3.02
CA ASN A 299 20.72 15.17 -2.34
C ASN A 299 19.77 16.17 -2.99
N SER A 300 19.71 16.23 -4.33
CA SER A 300 18.78 17.10 -5.06
C SER A 300 17.33 16.84 -4.69
N VAL A 301 16.96 15.56 -4.56
CA VAL A 301 15.62 15.11 -4.18
C VAL A 301 15.32 15.50 -2.73
N ILE A 302 16.26 15.23 -1.82
CA ILE A 302 16.14 15.55 -0.38
C ILE A 302 15.92 17.06 -0.19
N GLN A 303 16.70 17.87 -0.92
CA GLN A 303 16.70 19.32 -0.79
C GLN A 303 15.43 20.01 -1.29
N TYR A 304 14.58 19.33 -2.07
CA TYR A 304 13.25 19.84 -2.39
C TYR A 304 12.35 19.96 -1.15
N CYS A 305 12.53 19.05 -0.19
CA CYS A 305 11.74 18.97 1.03
C CYS A 305 12.46 19.61 2.22
N TRP A 306 13.79 19.50 2.23
CA TRP A 306 14.65 19.95 3.33
C TRP A 306 15.95 20.54 2.75
N PRO A 307 15.98 21.85 2.42
CA PRO A 307 17.07 22.48 1.65
C PRO A 307 18.48 22.33 2.24
N GLN A 308 18.59 22.27 3.57
CA GLN A 308 19.83 22.04 4.31
C GLN A 308 20.13 20.56 4.57
N GLY A 309 19.26 19.66 4.10
CA GLY A 309 19.36 18.22 4.31
C GLY A 309 20.41 17.56 3.43
N ASP A 310 20.91 16.42 3.91
CA ASP A 310 21.82 15.56 3.18
C ASP A 310 21.46 14.08 3.31
N PHE A 311 22.00 13.27 2.40
CA PHE A 311 21.78 11.82 2.39
C PHE A 311 22.31 11.10 3.64
N LYS A 312 23.29 11.67 4.35
CA LYS A 312 23.90 11.04 5.54
C LYS A 312 22.97 11.09 6.74
N SER A 313 22.06 12.05 6.76
CA SER A 313 21.10 12.26 7.84
C SER A 313 19.91 11.28 7.76
N LEU A 314 19.61 10.76 6.57
CA LEU A 314 18.47 9.86 6.35
C LEU A 314 18.73 8.45 6.88
N GLN A 315 17.67 7.84 7.41
CA GLN A 315 17.62 6.41 7.67
C GLN A 315 16.78 5.75 6.58
N ALA A 316 17.17 4.55 6.13
CA ALA A 316 16.46 3.78 5.11
C ALA A 316 15.18 3.16 5.69
N VAL A 317 14.23 4.00 6.12
CA VAL A 317 12.99 3.63 6.80
C VAL A 317 11.80 4.29 6.11
N GLY A 318 10.63 3.66 6.23
CA GLY A 318 9.33 4.21 5.81
C GLY A 318 8.41 4.49 7.00
N PRO A 319 7.16 4.92 6.74
CA PRO A 319 6.17 5.24 7.77
C PRO A 319 5.51 4.01 8.41
N SER A 320 5.78 2.81 7.88
CA SER A 320 5.19 1.54 8.30
C SER A 320 6.15 0.40 7.97
N PRO A 321 6.27 -0.62 8.85
CA PRO A 321 5.80 -0.60 10.23
C PRO A 321 6.63 0.39 11.06
N LEU A 322 5.97 1.17 11.89
CA LEU A 322 6.60 2.21 12.72
C LEU A 322 5.97 2.25 14.11
N ILE A 323 6.76 2.02 15.15
CA ILE A 323 6.38 2.32 16.52
C ILE A 323 7.01 3.65 16.93
N ILE A 324 6.17 4.63 17.26
CA ILE A 324 6.60 6.01 17.52
C ILE A 324 5.77 6.62 18.64
N GLU A 325 6.34 7.57 19.41
CA GLU A 325 5.54 8.37 20.33
C GLU A 325 4.46 9.14 19.55
N LYS A 326 3.22 9.11 20.03
CA LYS A 326 2.06 9.78 19.40
C LYS A 326 2.32 11.26 19.13
N GLU A 327 3.05 11.93 20.04
CA GLU A 327 3.44 13.33 19.91
C GLU A 327 4.44 13.58 18.77
N LEU A 328 5.39 12.67 18.56
CA LEU A 328 6.33 12.74 17.43
C LEU A 328 5.62 12.44 16.11
N LEU A 329 4.67 11.50 16.09
CA LEU A 329 3.82 11.26 14.91
C LEU A 329 3.02 12.51 14.54
N ARG A 330 2.46 13.23 15.53
CA ARG A 330 1.74 14.49 15.29
C ARG A 330 2.64 15.55 14.63
N LYS A 331 3.91 15.64 15.05
CA LYS A 331 4.87 16.60 14.49
C LYS A 331 5.29 16.24 13.06
N VAL A 332 5.56 14.95 12.78
CA VAL A 332 6.08 14.53 11.48
C VAL A 332 4.99 14.44 10.41
N ALA A 333 3.74 14.12 10.76
CA ALA A 333 2.68 13.86 9.78
C ALA A 333 2.41 15.02 8.79
N PRO A 334 2.34 16.30 9.20
CA PRO A 334 2.17 17.41 8.26
C PRO A 334 3.35 17.57 7.28
N LEU A 335 4.58 17.44 7.77
CA LEU A 335 5.78 17.52 6.92
C LEU A 335 5.88 16.32 5.98
N TRP A 336 5.58 15.12 6.47
CA TRP A 336 5.53 13.90 5.67
C TRP A 336 4.52 14.04 4.52
N LEU A 337 3.30 14.52 4.79
CA LEU A 337 2.31 14.78 3.75
C LEU A 337 2.81 15.80 2.72
N ASN A 338 3.35 16.94 3.20
CA ASN A 338 3.85 17.99 2.32
C ASN A 338 5.00 17.51 1.43
N CYS A 339 5.98 16.81 2.02
CA CYS A 339 7.11 16.23 1.29
C CYS A 339 6.61 15.25 0.22
N SER A 340 5.60 14.42 0.54
CA SER A 340 5.02 13.48 -0.41
C SER A 340 4.41 14.18 -1.64
N TYR A 341 3.76 15.35 -1.45
CA TYR A 341 3.27 16.16 -2.56
C TYR A 341 4.41 16.78 -3.38
N ILE A 342 5.41 17.35 -2.72
CA ILE A 342 6.56 17.98 -3.37
C ILE A 342 7.28 16.98 -4.27
N LEU A 343 7.52 15.76 -3.76
CA LEU A 343 8.20 14.71 -4.51
C LEU A 343 7.35 14.21 -5.67
N ARG A 344 6.05 13.97 -5.45
CA ARG A 344 5.14 13.49 -6.51
C ARG A 344 4.89 14.53 -7.59
N GLY A 345 4.88 15.81 -7.25
CA GLY A 345 4.65 16.92 -8.17
C GLY A 345 5.79 17.15 -9.17
N ARG A 346 6.92 16.45 -9.01
CA ARG A 346 8.13 16.63 -9.82
C ARG A 346 8.43 15.35 -10.62
N PRO A 347 8.94 15.48 -11.86
CA PRO A 347 9.30 14.31 -12.66
C PRO A 347 10.58 13.61 -12.18
N GLU A 348 11.56 14.36 -11.65
CA GLU A 348 12.88 13.83 -11.29
C GLU A 348 12.86 12.80 -10.13
N PRO A 349 12.12 13.01 -9.02
CA PRO A 349 12.08 12.04 -7.92
C PRO A 349 11.61 10.65 -8.36
N ALA A 350 10.61 10.55 -9.23
CA ALA A 350 10.07 9.28 -9.71
C ALA A 350 11.15 8.39 -10.37
N HIS A 351 12.12 9.00 -11.04
CA HIS A 351 13.22 8.29 -11.69
C HIS A 351 14.40 7.99 -10.75
N ARG A 352 14.59 8.81 -9.71
CA ARG A 352 15.80 8.79 -8.87
C ARG A 352 15.63 7.98 -7.60
N ILE A 353 14.43 7.98 -7.04
CA ILE A 353 14.12 7.30 -5.78
C ILE A 353 12.96 6.31 -5.91
N GLN A 354 12.61 5.94 -7.14
CA GLN A 354 11.53 5.03 -7.53
C GLN A 354 10.12 5.56 -7.24
N ASP A 355 9.29 5.66 -8.28
CA ASP A 355 7.97 6.30 -8.24
C ASP A 355 7.00 5.74 -7.17
N TRP A 356 7.10 4.46 -6.83
CA TRP A 356 6.17 3.79 -5.93
C TRP A 356 6.48 4.00 -4.43
N VAL A 357 7.67 4.50 -4.07
CA VAL A 357 8.09 4.74 -2.66
C VAL A 357 8.27 6.23 -2.34
N LEU A 358 7.83 7.14 -3.20
CA LEU A 358 7.98 8.59 -2.99
C LEU A 358 7.44 9.06 -1.64
N GLU A 359 6.31 8.49 -1.20
CA GLU A 359 5.72 8.77 0.10
C GLU A 359 6.63 8.33 1.26
N MET A 360 7.26 7.14 1.14
CA MET A 360 8.19 6.63 2.14
C MET A 360 9.45 7.52 2.27
N TRP A 361 9.97 8.01 1.13
CA TRP A 361 11.03 9.02 1.13
C TRP A 361 10.57 10.33 1.78
N GLY A 362 9.34 10.75 1.50
CA GLY A 362 8.70 11.89 2.16
C GLY A 362 8.71 11.74 3.69
N TYR A 363 8.39 10.56 4.21
CA TYR A 363 8.49 10.27 5.64
C TYR A 363 9.93 10.35 6.15
N SER A 364 10.88 9.66 5.50
CA SER A 364 12.28 9.62 5.94
C SER A 364 12.91 11.01 5.99
N ILE A 365 12.66 11.85 4.97
CA ILE A 365 13.14 13.24 4.93
C ILE A 365 12.49 14.09 6.02
N ALA A 366 11.16 13.97 6.21
CA ALA A 366 10.43 14.71 7.24
C ALA A 366 10.87 14.31 8.67
N ALA A 367 11.14 13.03 8.90
CA ALA A 367 11.64 12.56 10.19
C ALA A 367 13.05 13.09 10.46
N ALA A 368 13.95 13.01 9.46
CA ALA A 368 15.31 13.52 9.56
C ALA A 368 15.35 15.04 9.81
N SER A 369 14.51 15.82 9.13
CA SER A 369 14.47 17.28 9.29
C SER A 369 13.97 17.73 10.67
N LEU A 370 13.22 16.86 11.37
CA LEU A 370 12.78 17.07 12.75
C LEU A 370 13.71 16.43 13.81
N GLY A 371 14.80 15.80 13.40
CA GLY A 371 15.71 15.09 14.31
C GLY A 371 15.12 13.80 14.90
N ILE A 372 14.05 13.25 14.31
CA ILE A 372 13.45 11.99 14.75
C ILE A 372 14.33 10.83 14.28
N ARG A 373 14.79 10.00 15.23
CA ARG A 373 15.68 8.87 14.99
C ARG A 373 14.98 7.54 15.27
N HIS A 374 15.46 6.50 14.58
CA HIS A 374 14.88 5.16 14.63
C HIS A 374 15.91 4.12 15.06
N SER A 375 15.49 3.18 15.91
CA SER A 375 16.10 1.87 16.04
C SER A 375 15.66 1.04 14.83
N VAL A 376 16.58 0.86 13.87
CA VAL A 376 16.32 0.10 12.64
C VAL A 376 16.67 -1.36 12.90
N LYS A 377 15.66 -2.20 13.15
CA LYS A 377 15.81 -3.62 13.48
C LYS A 377 14.92 -4.48 12.59
N GLY A 378 15.25 -5.77 12.49
CA GLY A 378 14.43 -6.75 11.77
C GLY A 378 13.13 -7.05 12.51
N MET A 379 12.09 -6.26 12.27
CA MET A 379 10.72 -6.51 12.77
C MET A 379 9.81 -7.21 11.76
N GLN A 380 10.16 -7.12 10.48
CA GLN A 380 9.36 -7.55 9.34
C GLN A 380 10.19 -8.41 8.37
N ILE A 381 9.51 -9.29 7.63
CA ILE A 381 10.02 -10.00 6.46
C ILE A 381 9.08 -9.79 5.26
N GLU A 382 9.63 -9.75 4.05
CA GLU A 382 8.91 -9.54 2.78
C GLU A 382 9.22 -10.67 1.76
N PRO A 383 8.83 -11.92 2.06
CA PRO A 383 9.25 -13.06 1.24
C PRO A 383 8.41 -13.16 -0.05
N ASN A 384 9.04 -13.67 -1.11
CA ASN A 384 8.39 -14.09 -2.36
C ASN A 384 8.66 -15.58 -2.62
N ALA A 385 8.30 -16.10 -3.80
CA ALA A 385 8.50 -17.51 -4.15
C ALA A 385 9.97 -17.98 -4.16
N TYR A 386 10.93 -17.06 -4.34
CA TYR A 386 12.37 -17.32 -4.27
C TYR A 386 12.98 -17.11 -2.89
N ALA A 387 12.19 -16.70 -1.90
CA ALA A 387 12.72 -16.48 -0.56
C ALA A 387 13.26 -17.77 0.04
N GLY A 388 14.51 -17.73 0.53
CA GLY A 388 15.19 -18.83 1.21
C GLY A 388 14.76 -19.00 2.67
N THR A 389 13.48 -18.83 2.97
CA THR A 389 12.95 -19.00 4.34
C THR A 389 13.07 -20.45 4.79
N LYS A 390 13.39 -20.66 6.07
CA LYS A 390 13.41 -21.99 6.72
C LYS A 390 12.16 -22.17 7.58
N ASP A 391 11.85 -23.40 7.94
CA ASP A 391 10.80 -23.68 8.93
C ASP A 391 11.11 -22.93 10.24
N GLY A 392 10.08 -22.35 10.85
CA GLY A 392 10.23 -21.53 12.05
C GLY A 392 10.64 -20.08 11.78
N PHE A 393 10.69 -19.61 10.53
CA PHE A 393 11.03 -18.21 10.21
C PHE A 393 10.15 -17.20 10.96
N GLU A 394 8.89 -17.55 11.22
CA GLU A 394 7.90 -16.71 11.89
C GLU A 394 8.30 -16.37 13.34
N LYS A 395 9.22 -17.13 13.94
CA LYS A 395 9.81 -16.83 15.26
C LYS A 395 10.81 -15.68 15.21
N GLY A 396 11.40 -15.40 14.04
CA GLY A 396 12.40 -14.35 13.85
C GLY A 396 11.82 -12.96 13.62
N TYR A 397 10.58 -12.86 13.15
CA TYR A 397 9.93 -11.61 12.74
C TYR A 397 8.61 -11.43 13.48
N GLN A 398 8.15 -10.19 13.66
CA GLN A 398 6.82 -9.89 14.22
C GLN A 398 5.77 -9.72 13.12
N ILE A 399 6.21 -9.32 11.92
CA ILE A 399 5.34 -8.98 10.79
C ILE A 399 5.77 -9.78 9.56
N PHE A 400 4.82 -10.47 8.95
CA PHE A 400 4.89 -10.88 7.55
C PHE A 400 4.23 -9.79 6.71
N HIS A 401 4.98 -9.18 5.78
CA HIS A 401 4.44 -8.19 4.84
C HIS A 401 4.33 -8.80 3.44
N TYR A 402 3.10 -9.07 2.99
CA TYR A 402 2.83 -9.73 1.71
C TYR A 402 2.73 -8.73 0.54
N THR A 403 3.80 -7.96 0.35
CA THR A 403 3.87 -6.94 -0.70
C THR A 403 4.08 -7.53 -2.11
N TYR A 404 4.84 -8.61 -2.20
CA TYR A 404 5.12 -9.33 -3.43
C TYR A 404 4.08 -10.42 -3.70
N GLY A 405 3.68 -10.57 -4.97
CA GLY A 405 2.96 -11.77 -5.39
C GLY A 405 3.83 -13.01 -5.19
N ILE A 406 3.22 -14.08 -4.69
CA ILE A 406 3.89 -15.36 -4.50
C ILE A 406 3.42 -16.31 -5.60
N GLU A 407 4.34 -16.60 -6.52
CA GLU A 407 4.02 -17.18 -7.81
C GLU A 407 4.76 -18.51 -8.01
N TYR A 408 4.02 -19.57 -8.32
CA TYR A 408 4.57 -20.90 -8.59
C TYR A 408 3.93 -21.53 -9.82
N ARG A 409 4.66 -22.39 -10.50
CA ARG A 409 4.06 -23.45 -11.31
C ARG A 409 3.49 -24.54 -10.40
N LEU A 410 2.51 -25.30 -10.88
CA LEU A 410 1.90 -26.41 -10.11
C LEU A 410 2.92 -27.52 -9.79
N ASN A 411 3.97 -27.66 -10.60
CA ASN A 411 5.09 -28.58 -10.31
C ASN A 411 6.02 -28.09 -9.18
N GLY A 412 5.77 -26.92 -8.60
CA GLY A 412 6.53 -26.34 -7.50
C GLY A 412 7.69 -25.44 -7.90
N SER A 413 7.89 -25.18 -9.19
CA SER A 413 8.93 -24.23 -9.64
C SER A 413 8.51 -22.78 -9.32
N PRO A 414 9.33 -21.99 -8.61
CA PRO A 414 9.02 -20.58 -8.36
C PRO A 414 8.98 -19.77 -9.67
N GLN A 415 8.19 -18.71 -9.70
CA GLN A 415 8.06 -17.78 -10.83
C GLN A 415 8.43 -16.34 -10.40
N GLY A 416 8.89 -15.56 -11.38
CA GLY A 416 9.35 -14.19 -11.20
C GLY A 416 8.24 -13.20 -10.82
N PHE A 417 8.66 -12.04 -10.31
CA PHE A 417 7.79 -10.95 -9.84
C PHE A 417 6.87 -10.35 -10.92
N ASN A 418 7.18 -10.56 -12.22
CA ASN A 418 6.38 -10.09 -13.35
C ASN A 418 5.60 -11.21 -14.05
N THR A 419 5.54 -12.40 -13.45
CA THR A 419 4.91 -13.58 -14.05
C THR A 419 3.88 -14.14 -13.10
N ILE A 420 2.60 -14.10 -13.50
CA ILE A 420 1.53 -14.73 -12.74
C ILE A 420 1.67 -16.25 -12.89
N GLY A 421 1.88 -16.93 -11.77
CA GLY A 421 2.01 -18.38 -11.70
C GLY A 421 0.72 -19.13 -12.02
N GLU A 422 0.86 -20.44 -12.17
CA GLU A 422 -0.30 -21.35 -12.25
C GLU A 422 -0.99 -21.46 -10.89
N TRP A 423 -0.18 -21.47 -9.83
CA TRP A 423 -0.59 -21.17 -8.47
C TRP A 423 -0.06 -19.79 -8.10
N SER A 424 -0.95 -18.91 -7.63
CA SER A 424 -0.67 -17.51 -7.39
C SER A 424 -1.38 -17.01 -6.14
N LEU A 425 -0.61 -16.57 -5.15
CA LEU A 425 -1.09 -15.87 -3.97
C LEU A 425 -0.59 -14.42 -4.02
N ASP A 426 -1.31 -13.59 -4.79
CA ASP A 426 -1.10 -12.15 -4.89
C ASP A 426 -2.38 -11.42 -4.48
N LYS A 427 -2.27 -10.49 -3.53
CA LYS A 427 -3.36 -9.62 -3.09
C LYS A 427 -4.02 -8.87 -4.25
N ARG A 428 -3.28 -8.55 -5.32
CA ARG A 428 -3.75 -7.78 -6.47
C ARG A 428 -4.86 -8.49 -7.26
N HIS A 429 -4.96 -9.82 -7.15
CA HIS A 429 -6.04 -10.60 -7.73
C HIS A 429 -7.40 -10.31 -7.07
N TYR A 430 -7.38 -9.87 -5.82
CA TYR A 430 -8.56 -9.61 -4.99
C TYR A 430 -8.83 -8.10 -4.88
N GLY A 431 -8.55 -7.34 -5.95
CA GLY A 431 -8.77 -5.90 -5.99
C GLY A 431 -10.25 -5.50 -5.93
N GLY A 432 -11.10 -6.25 -6.62
CA GLY A 432 -12.53 -5.97 -6.75
C GLY A 432 -13.46 -6.84 -5.89
N ALA A 433 -12.94 -7.91 -5.28
CA ALA A 433 -13.71 -8.87 -4.52
C ALA A 433 -12.84 -9.51 -3.42
N TYR A 434 -13.47 -10.05 -2.38
CA TYR A 434 -12.79 -10.74 -1.29
C TYR A 434 -12.18 -12.07 -1.81
N PRO A 435 -11.07 -12.56 -1.25
CA PRO A 435 -10.58 -13.91 -1.56
C PRO A 435 -11.62 -14.95 -1.12
N PRO A 436 -11.83 -16.01 -1.93
CA PRO A 436 -12.78 -17.05 -1.57
C PRO A 436 -12.29 -17.87 -0.37
N PRO A 437 -13.20 -18.45 0.42
CA PRO A 437 -12.84 -19.49 1.36
C PRO A 437 -12.25 -20.69 0.62
N ASN A 438 -11.46 -21.50 1.32
CA ASN A 438 -10.84 -22.73 0.82
C ASN A 438 -9.87 -22.50 -0.36
N LEU A 439 -8.91 -21.58 -0.21
CA LEU A 439 -7.87 -21.35 -1.21
C LEU A 439 -7.04 -22.63 -1.45
N ASP A 440 -6.78 -23.00 -2.71
CA ASP A 440 -5.98 -24.19 -3.03
C ASP A 440 -4.59 -24.13 -2.39
N PRO A 441 -4.11 -25.25 -1.82
CA PRO A 441 -2.82 -25.30 -1.15
C PRO A 441 -1.66 -25.04 -2.12
N PRO A 442 -0.58 -24.42 -1.66
CA PRO A 442 0.61 -24.23 -2.48
C PRO A 442 1.23 -25.57 -2.89
N PRO A 443 2.01 -25.61 -3.99
CA PRO A 443 2.77 -26.80 -4.37
C PRO A 443 3.65 -27.32 -3.23
N LYS A 444 3.90 -28.63 -3.19
CA LYS A 444 4.66 -29.27 -2.09
C LYS A 444 6.05 -28.65 -1.88
N GLN A 445 6.69 -28.21 -2.96
CA GLN A 445 8.02 -27.59 -2.99
C GLN A 445 8.02 -26.10 -2.62
N ALA A 446 6.85 -25.48 -2.43
CA ALA A 446 6.77 -24.09 -2.02
C ALA A 446 7.51 -23.86 -0.69
N ASN A 447 8.13 -22.69 -0.58
CA ASN A 447 8.93 -22.36 0.59
C ASN A 447 8.05 -22.23 1.87
N PRO A 448 8.65 -22.36 3.07
CA PRO A 448 7.92 -22.30 4.34
C PRO A 448 7.06 -21.04 4.50
N SER A 449 7.56 -19.87 4.08
CA SER A 449 6.81 -18.62 4.15
C SER A 449 5.56 -18.59 3.28
N THR A 450 5.59 -19.20 2.10
CA THR A 450 4.40 -19.36 1.23
C THR A 450 3.33 -20.20 1.91
N LYS A 451 3.72 -21.36 2.45
CA LYS A 451 2.81 -22.26 3.17
C LYS A 451 2.20 -21.58 4.38
N TRP A 452 3.02 -20.83 5.12
CA TRP A 452 2.59 -20.07 6.28
C TRP A 452 1.58 -18.97 5.92
N LEU A 453 1.85 -18.16 4.89
CA LEU A 453 0.93 -17.09 4.48
C LEU A 453 -0.41 -17.63 3.99
N HIS A 454 -0.38 -18.70 3.18
CA HIS A 454 -1.58 -19.39 2.73
C HIS A 454 -2.44 -19.87 3.92
N ALA A 455 -1.81 -20.51 4.91
CA ALA A 455 -2.49 -20.94 6.12
C ALA A 455 -3.06 -19.75 6.91
N ALA A 456 -2.29 -18.66 7.06
CA ALA A 456 -2.72 -17.47 7.78
C ALA A 456 -3.93 -16.78 7.14
N TRP A 457 -4.00 -16.73 5.80
CA TRP A 457 -5.17 -16.21 5.09
C TRP A 457 -6.39 -17.11 5.31
N ASN A 458 -6.25 -18.42 5.06
CA ASN A 458 -7.35 -19.36 5.22
C ASN A 458 -7.87 -19.41 6.66
N GLU A 459 -6.99 -19.31 7.65
CA GLU A 459 -7.36 -19.26 9.07
C GLU A 459 -8.28 -18.06 9.36
N ALA A 460 -7.88 -16.86 8.94
CA ALA A 460 -8.68 -15.64 9.15
C ALA A 460 -10.03 -15.68 8.40
N ILE A 461 -10.03 -16.21 7.17
CA ILE A 461 -11.24 -16.36 6.35
C ILE A 461 -12.20 -17.38 6.98
N THR A 462 -11.67 -18.51 7.45
CA THR A 462 -12.46 -19.57 8.09
C THR A 462 -13.08 -19.09 9.40
N GLU A 463 -12.31 -18.39 10.24
CA GLU A 463 -12.83 -17.84 11.50
C GLU A 463 -13.94 -16.81 11.25
N ALA A 464 -13.83 -16.01 10.18
CA ALA A 464 -14.87 -15.05 9.84
C ALA A 464 -16.21 -15.71 9.50
N GLY A 465 -16.21 -16.98 9.06
CA GLY A 465 -17.41 -17.76 8.75
C GLY A 465 -18.38 -17.00 7.85
N ASP A 466 -19.65 -16.99 8.21
CA ASP A 466 -20.74 -16.35 7.43
C ASP A 466 -20.59 -14.83 7.31
N THR A 467 -19.72 -14.20 8.12
CA THR A 467 -19.43 -12.77 7.99
C THR A 467 -18.41 -12.48 6.89
N TRP A 468 -17.74 -13.49 6.33
CA TRP A 468 -16.88 -13.33 5.16
C TRP A 468 -17.75 -13.30 3.89
N PRO A 469 -17.71 -12.23 3.09
CA PRO A 469 -18.60 -12.09 1.94
C PRO A 469 -18.40 -13.23 0.93
N ALA A 470 -19.52 -13.72 0.39
CA ALA A 470 -19.50 -14.53 -0.82
C ALA A 470 -18.79 -13.77 -1.95
N THR A 471 -18.03 -14.49 -2.77
CA THR A 471 -17.19 -13.90 -3.79
C THR A 471 -17.22 -14.74 -5.06
N ASN A 472 -17.05 -14.06 -6.19
CA ASN A 472 -16.82 -14.66 -7.50
C ASN A 472 -15.34 -14.59 -7.91
N ALA A 473 -14.46 -14.15 -7.01
CA ALA A 473 -13.01 -14.20 -7.24
C ALA A 473 -12.55 -15.65 -7.37
N MET A 474 -11.57 -15.87 -8.25
CA MET A 474 -10.89 -17.17 -8.34
C MET A 474 -10.07 -17.41 -7.07
N GLY A 475 -9.76 -18.68 -6.76
CA GLY A 475 -8.88 -19.05 -5.66
C GLY A 475 -7.41 -18.72 -5.95
N THR A 476 -6.48 -19.56 -5.53
CA THR A 476 -5.05 -19.41 -5.87
C THR A 476 -4.71 -19.95 -7.25
N ILE A 477 -5.66 -20.60 -7.95
CA ILE A 477 -5.50 -21.13 -9.30
C ILE A 477 -6.38 -20.35 -10.30
N GLY A 478 -5.90 -20.18 -11.53
CA GLY A 478 -6.68 -19.61 -12.65
C GLY A 478 -6.34 -18.16 -13.03
N TRP A 479 -5.35 -17.55 -12.37
CA TRP A 479 -4.92 -16.18 -12.66
C TRP A 479 -3.93 -16.06 -13.82
N ARG A 480 -3.29 -17.16 -14.24
CA ARG A 480 -2.36 -17.18 -15.37
C ARG A 480 -3.05 -16.65 -16.62
N ARG A 481 -2.43 -15.64 -17.25
CA ARG A 481 -2.97 -14.96 -18.44
C ARG A 481 -2.63 -15.67 -19.75
N GLU A 482 -1.56 -16.45 -19.74
CA GLU A 482 -1.17 -17.29 -20.86
C GLU A 482 -2.12 -18.48 -20.94
N GLY A 483 -2.60 -18.79 -22.14
CA GLY A 483 -3.31 -20.04 -22.37
C GLY A 483 -2.39 -21.22 -22.12
N ALA A 484 -2.94 -22.33 -21.64
CA ALA A 484 -2.21 -23.58 -21.51
C ALA A 484 -1.72 -24.03 -22.90
N THR A 485 -0.45 -24.41 -23.00
CA THR A 485 0.11 -25.01 -24.21
C THR A 485 -0.42 -26.43 -24.40
N ALA A 486 -0.39 -26.94 -25.64
CA ALA A 486 -0.80 -28.31 -25.94
C ALA A 486 0.01 -29.34 -25.11
N ASP A 487 1.31 -29.09 -24.92
CA ASP A 487 2.19 -29.93 -24.10
C ASP A 487 1.78 -29.94 -22.62
N GLU A 488 1.42 -28.79 -22.06
CA GLU A 488 0.93 -28.68 -20.68
C GLU A 488 -0.40 -29.43 -20.50
N ILE A 489 -1.29 -29.35 -21.49
CA ILE A 489 -2.59 -30.04 -21.50
C ILE A 489 -2.38 -31.56 -21.56
N GLN A 490 -1.50 -32.04 -22.43
CA GLN A 490 -1.19 -33.46 -22.54
C GLN A 490 -0.57 -34.02 -21.25
N LYS A 491 0.25 -33.23 -20.55
CA LYS A 491 0.89 -33.64 -19.29
C LYS A 491 -0.07 -33.64 -18.09
N SER A 492 -1.20 -32.95 -18.18
CA SER A 492 -2.23 -32.93 -17.14
C SER A 492 -3.22 -34.07 -17.35
N ALA A 493 -3.29 -35.00 -16.40
CA ALA A 493 -4.24 -36.12 -16.45
C ALA A 493 -5.70 -35.64 -16.51
N LEU A 494 -6.03 -34.55 -15.80
CA LEU A 494 -7.36 -33.95 -15.84
C LEU A 494 -7.61 -33.25 -17.17
N ALA A 495 -6.69 -32.40 -17.62
CA ALA A 495 -6.89 -31.63 -18.85
C ALA A 495 -6.98 -32.55 -20.07
N SER A 496 -6.09 -33.54 -20.19
CA SER A 496 -6.14 -34.53 -21.26
C SER A 496 -7.43 -35.36 -21.25
N ALA A 497 -7.98 -35.69 -20.08
CA ALA A 497 -9.25 -36.41 -19.98
C ALA A 497 -10.48 -35.60 -20.43
N VAL A 498 -10.42 -34.27 -20.37
CA VAL A 498 -11.53 -33.40 -20.80
C VAL A 498 -11.33 -32.80 -22.19
N VAL A 499 -10.18 -32.96 -22.83
CA VAL A 499 -9.98 -32.53 -24.23
C VAL A 499 -10.94 -33.29 -25.14
N GLY A 500 -11.66 -32.56 -25.99
CA GLY A 500 -12.67 -33.13 -26.89
C GLY A 500 -14.01 -33.49 -26.23
N SER A 501 -14.14 -33.31 -24.90
CA SER A 501 -15.43 -33.48 -24.22
C SER A 501 -16.37 -32.29 -24.47
N HIS A 502 -17.67 -32.57 -24.44
CA HIS A 502 -18.74 -31.58 -24.65
C HIS A 502 -19.60 -31.43 -23.40
N TRP A 503 -19.81 -30.18 -22.99
CA TRP A 503 -20.56 -29.86 -21.76
C TRP A 503 -21.70 -28.91 -22.05
N THR A 504 -22.77 -29.06 -21.27
CA THR A 504 -23.86 -28.07 -21.22
C THR A 504 -23.73 -27.28 -19.93
N TRP A 505 -23.66 -25.96 -20.02
CA TRP A 505 -23.59 -25.11 -18.83
C TRP A 505 -24.36 -23.80 -19.01
N ALA A 506 -25.17 -23.43 -18.02
CA ALA A 506 -26.00 -22.22 -18.02
C ALA A 506 -26.78 -21.98 -19.34
N GLY A 507 -27.32 -23.04 -19.94
CA GLY A 507 -28.08 -22.97 -21.20
C GLY A 507 -27.23 -22.95 -22.49
N ILE A 508 -25.90 -22.94 -22.39
CA ILE A 508 -24.98 -23.12 -23.53
C ILE A 508 -24.86 -24.61 -23.81
N LYS A 509 -25.41 -25.06 -24.95
CA LYS A 509 -25.56 -26.49 -25.28
C LYS A 509 -24.28 -27.21 -25.71
N THR A 510 -23.17 -26.50 -25.96
CA THR A 510 -21.93 -27.10 -26.45
C THR A 510 -20.71 -26.26 -26.08
N LEU A 511 -20.20 -26.42 -24.87
CA LEU A 511 -18.84 -26.02 -24.51
C LEU A 511 -17.89 -27.17 -24.86
N SER A 512 -16.91 -26.91 -25.72
CA SER A 512 -15.90 -27.90 -26.13
C SER A 512 -14.51 -27.45 -25.69
N PHE A 513 -13.76 -28.32 -25.02
CA PHE A 513 -12.35 -28.07 -24.67
C PHE A 513 -11.44 -28.47 -25.82
N LEU A 514 -10.83 -27.48 -26.47
CA LEU A 514 -9.90 -27.72 -27.57
C LEU A 514 -8.53 -28.21 -27.08
N PRO A 515 -7.76 -28.91 -27.92
CA PRO A 515 -6.38 -29.33 -27.60
C PRO A 515 -5.41 -28.18 -27.25
N ALA A 516 -5.77 -26.94 -27.58
CA ALA A 516 -5.03 -25.72 -27.23
C ALA A 516 -5.56 -25.01 -25.96
N GLY A 517 -6.41 -25.67 -25.17
CA GLY A 517 -6.83 -25.20 -23.84
C GLY A 517 -7.93 -24.13 -23.83
N ALA A 518 -8.41 -23.72 -25.01
CA ALA A 518 -9.50 -22.75 -25.13
C ALA A 518 -10.86 -23.46 -25.13
N PRO A 519 -11.79 -23.09 -24.23
CA PRO A 519 -13.19 -23.46 -24.38
C PRO A 519 -13.78 -22.71 -25.59
N THR A 520 -14.49 -23.44 -26.45
CA THR A 520 -15.28 -22.84 -27.53
C THR A 520 -16.76 -23.01 -27.24
N ALA A 521 -17.50 -21.89 -27.31
CA ALA A 521 -18.94 -21.91 -27.52
C ALA A 521 -19.20 -21.77 -29.04
N PRO A 522 -20.24 -22.39 -29.60
CA PRO A 522 -20.57 -22.19 -31.01
C PRO A 522 -20.89 -20.71 -31.22
N ARG A 523 -20.17 -20.05 -32.12
CA ARG A 523 -20.73 -18.88 -32.79
C ARG A 523 -22.04 -19.36 -33.42
N ARG A 524 -23.13 -18.60 -33.26
CA ARG A 524 -24.33 -18.82 -34.07
C ARG A 524 -23.86 -18.98 -35.52
N ALA A 525 -24.14 -20.12 -36.11
CA ALA A 525 -23.92 -20.37 -37.51
C ALA A 525 -24.94 -19.53 -38.29
N GLN A 526 -24.64 -18.25 -38.46
CA GLN A 526 -25.22 -17.40 -39.50
C GLN A 526 -24.06 -16.56 -40.06
N ASP A 527 -23.91 -16.68 -41.37
CA ASP A 527 -23.14 -15.79 -42.26
C ASP A 527 -21.65 -16.11 -42.46
N ALA A 528 -21.42 -17.28 -43.06
CA ALA A 528 -20.28 -17.50 -43.93
C ALA A 528 -20.52 -16.84 -45.31
N VAL A 529 -20.58 -15.50 -45.39
CA VAL A 529 -20.31 -14.75 -46.64
C VAL A 529 -19.73 -13.38 -46.28
N GLY A 530 -18.42 -13.22 -46.51
CA GLY A 530 -17.73 -11.97 -46.84
C GLY A 530 -17.91 -10.73 -45.95
N CYS A 531 -16.88 -10.37 -45.17
CA CYS A 531 -16.29 -9.02 -45.32
C CYS A 531 -14.90 -8.92 -44.67
N ARG A 532 -14.04 -8.15 -45.34
CA ARG A 532 -12.64 -7.91 -45.02
C ARG A 532 -12.46 -7.16 -43.70
N GLN A 533 -11.25 -7.29 -43.16
CA GLN A 533 -10.68 -6.49 -42.08
C GLN A 533 -10.92 -4.99 -42.25
N THR A 534 -11.47 -4.35 -41.22
CA THR A 534 -11.15 -2.97 -40.84
C THR A 534 -11.15 -2.83 -39.30
N PRO A 535 -10.14 -2.16 -38.70
CA PRO A 535 -10.01 -2.06 -37.25
C PRO A 535 -10.67 -0.78 -36.72
N SER A 536 -11.77 -0.88 -35.96
CA SER A 536 -12.26 0.22 -35.13
C SER A 536 -13.41 -0.21 -34.21
N ALA A 537 -13.33 0.26 -32.97
CA ALA A 537 -14.43 0.54 -32.03
C ALA A 537 -14.92 -0.55 -31.04
N ARG A 538 -14.74 -0.18 -29.76
CA ARG A 538 -15.53 -0.47 -28.53
C ARG A 538 -15.34 -1.83 -27.84
N ARG A 539 -14.47 -1.82 -26.83
CA ARG A 539 -14.45 -2.80 -25.73
C ARG A 539 -15.62 -2.54 -24.78
N GLY A 540 -16.76 -3.17 -25.06
CA GLY A 540 -17.79 -3.45 -24.05
C GLY A 540 -17.53 -4.84 -23.47
N THR A 541 -17.27 -4.93 -22.17
CA THR A 541 -17.08 -6.18 -21.43
C THR A 541 -18.38 -6.99 -21.40
N THR A 542 -18.51 -7.97 -22.28
CA THR A 542 -19.45 -9.08 -22.10
C THR A 542 -18.74 -10.14 -21.28
N ALA A 543 -19.20 -10.34 -20.04
CA ALA A 543 -18.69 -11.38 -19.15
C ALA A 543 -19.04 -12.75 -19.73
N MET A 544 -18.01 -13.53 -20.08
CA MET A 544 -18.14 -14.97 -20.30
C MET A 544 -18.27 -15.65 -18.92
N PRO A 545 -19.22 -16.54 -18.72
CA PRO A 545 -19.35 -17.24 -17.46
C PRO A 545 -18.24 -18.34 -17.42
N ARG A 546 -17.60 -18.59 -16.27
CA ARG A 546 -16.42 -19.47 -16.14
C ARG A 546 -16.66 -20.72 -15.29
N ILE A 547 -16.08 -21.82 -15.75
CA ILE A 547 -16.01 -23.15 -15.13
C ILE A 547 -14.86 -23.17 -14.12
N GLN A 548 -15.13 -23.60 -12.88
CA GLN A 548 -14.11 -24.01 -11.91
C GLN A 548 -13.60 -25.40 -12.29
N LEU A 549 -12.27 -25.57 -12.36
CA LEU A 549 -11.58 -26.86 -12.48
C LEU A 549 -11.14 -27.34 -11.10
#